data_AF-A0A7C3E403-F1
#
_entry.id   AF-A0A7C3E403-F1
#
_cell.length_a   1.000
_cell.length_b   1.000
_cell.length_c   1.000
_cell.angle_alpha   90.00
_cell.angle_beta   90.00
_cell.angle_gamma   90.00
#
_symmetry.space_group_name_H-M   'P 1'
#
loop_
_entity.id
_entity.type
_entity.pdbx_description
1 polymer ?
#
loop_
_entity_poly.entity_id
_entity_poly.type
_entity_poly.pdbx_seq_one_letter_code
_entity_poly.pdbx_strand_id
1 'polypeptide(L)'
;MSRFTVRKRKGGFTLIEIMIVVLIIAILLAIAVPNFLRARETSRAKSCQGNLRQIETAKEQWAMDTKASSSSTPTAANLVTEYMKGTEDTLPECPSSGTYTIGNMSTRPSCSIGTNSDSDSYNDHVLP
;
A
#
# COMPACT_ATOMS: atom_id res chain seq x y z
N MET A 1 -23.90 31.07 -56.15
CA MET A 1 -23.08 30.61 -55.01
C MET A 1 -23.40 31.48 -53.80
N SER A 2 -24.30 31.06 -52.91
CA SER A 2 -24.60 31.79 -51.67
C SER A 2 -23.97 31.05 -50.49
N ARG A 3 -23.04 31.69 -49.80
CA ARG A 3 -22.34 31.10 -48.65
C ARG A 3 -23.13 31.38 -47.37
N PHE A 4 -23.62 30.33 -46.72
CA PHE A 4 -24.16 30.40 -45.37
C PHE A 4 -23.01 30.46 -44.34
N THR A 5 -22.74 31.64 -43.81
CA THR A 5 -21.82 31.83 -42.68
C THR A 5 -22.55 31.56 -41.36
N VAL A 6 -22.23 30.45 -40.71
CA VAL A 6 -22.73 30.12 -39.37
C VAL A 6 -22.09 31.05 -38.33
N ARG A 7 -22.87 31.96 -37.73
CA ARG A 7 -22.44 32.75 -36.57
C ARG A 7 -22.31 31.81 -35.36
N LYS A 8 -21.07 31.49 -34.96
CA LYS A 8 -20.80 30.89 -33.64
C LYS A 8 -21.26 31.86 -32.54
N ARG A 9 -22.32 31.50 -31.81
CA ARG A 9 -22.68 32.21 -30.58
C ARG A 9 -21.55 31.99 -29.57
N LYS A 10 -20.83 33.04 -29.21
CA LYS A 10 -19.90 33.03 -28.08
C LYS A 10 -20.77 33.05 -26.81
N GLY A 11 -21.02 31.89 -26.21
CA GLY A 11 -21.55 31.82 -24.84
C GLY A 11 -20.41 32.19 -23.88
N GLY A 12 -20.59 33.25 -23.09
CA GLY A 12 -19.68 33.58 -21.99
C GLY A 12 -20.13 32.86 -20.72
N PHE A 13 -19.18 32.33 -19.96
CA PHE A 13 -19.43 31.87 -18.60
C PHE A 13 -19.87 33.06 -17.75
N THR A 14 -20.99 32.93 -17.04
CA THR A 14 -21.39 33.92 -16.06
C THR A 14 -20.51 33.79 -14.81
N LEU A 15 -20.23 34.90 -14.13
CA LEU A 15 -19.46 34.86 -12.87
C LEU A 15 -20.17 33.99 -11.82
N ILE A 16 -21.50 34.03 -11.79
CA ILE A 16 -22.33 33.26 -10.86
C ILE A 16 -22.22 31.74 -11.10
N GLU A 17 -22.14 31.28 -12.35
CA GLU A 17 -21.90 29.86 -12.66
C GLU A 17 -20.59 29.38 -12.05
N ILE A 18 -19.52 30.17 -12.16
CA ILE A 18 -18.22 29.80 -11.57
C ILE A 18 -18.28 29.82 -10.04
N MET A 19 -18.97 30.78 -9.42
CA MET A 19 -19.08 30.86 -7.96
C MET A 19 -19.77 29.63 -7.35
N ILE A 20 -20.87 29.17 -7.94
CA ILE A 20 -21.60 28.00 -7.43
C ILE A 20 -20.76 26.73 -7.59
N VAL A 21 -20.02 26.60 -8.69
CA VAL A 21 -19.16 25.45 -8.94
C VAL A 21 -18.04 25.35 -7.91
N VAL A 22 -17.33 26.43 -7.61
CA VAL A 22 -16.26 26.40 -6.60
C VAL A 22 -16.80 26.13 -5.19
N LEU A 23 -18.01 26.63 -4.88
CA LEU A 23 -18.69 26.36 -3.61
C LEU A 23 -18.95 24.85 -3.44
N ILE A 24 -19.50 24.19 -4.46
CA ILE A 24 -19.78 22.76 -4.40
C ILE A 24 -18.48 21.95 -4.28
N ILE A 25 -17.45 22.29 -5.06
CA ILE A 25 -16.14 21.60 -4.99
C ILE A 25 -15.52 21.74 -3.59
N ALA A 26 -15.62 22.91 -2.96
CA ALA A 26 -15.10 23.13 -1.61
C ALA A 26 -15.77 22.22 -0.57
N ILE A 27 -17.09 22.04 -0.64
CA ILE A 27 -17.82 21.14 0.26
C ILE A 27 -17.40 19.69 0.04
N LEU A 28 -17.28 19.25 -1.23
CA LEU A 28 -16.86 17.90 -1.55
C LEU A 28 -15.44 17.61 -1.05
N LEU A 29 -14.49 18.53 -1.27
CA LEU A 29 -13.11 18.37 -0.81
C LEU A 29 -12.99 18.37 0.72
N ALA A 30 -13.81 19.16 1.42
CA ALA A 30 -13.81 19.19 2.89
C ALA A 30 -14.10 17.81 3.50
N ILE A 31 -14.94 17.00 2.86
CA ILE A 31 -15.25 15.62 3.30
C ILE A 31 -14.25 14.62 2.70
N ALA A 32 -13.90 14.78 1.42
CA ALA A 32 -13.08 13.82 0.69
C ALA A 32 -11.62 13.76 1.18
N VAL A 33 -10.99 14.91 1.43
CA VAL A 33 -9.57 14.98 1.83
C VAL A 33 -9.27 14.25 3.15
N PRO A 34 -9.96 14.50 4.27
CA PRO A 34 -9.66 13.81 5.53
C PRO A 34 -9.88 12.30 5.42
N ASN A 35 -10.91 11.88 4.68
CA ASN A 35 -11.16 10.45 4.45
C ASN A 35 -10.08 9.81 3.58
N PHE A 36 -9.66 10.50 2.51
CA PHE A 36 -8.61 10.01 1.61
C PHE A 36 -7.27 9.86 2.32
N LEU A 37 -6.91 10.77 3.23
CA LEU A 37 -5.68 10.67 4.03
C LEU A 37 -5.70 9.43 4.95
N ARG A 38 -6.82 9.16 5.63
CA ARG A 38 -6.99 7.96 6.45
C ARG A 38 -6.96 6.68 5.61
N ALA A 39 -7.66 6.67 4.48
CA ALA A 39 -7.67 5.54 3.55
C ALA A 39 -6.26 5.24 3.02
N ARG A 40 -5.47 6.27 2.72
CA ARG A 40 -4.08 6.11 2.29
C ARG A 40 -3.19 5.52 3.38
N GLU A 41 -3.33 5.97 4.62
CA GLU A 41 -2.52 5.44 5.73
C GLU A 41 -2.88 3.99 6.06
N THR A 42 -4.17 3.68 6.13
CA THR A 42 -4.64 2.29 6.28
C THR A 42 -4.21 1.39 5.13
N SER A 43 -4.19 1.90 3.88
CA SER A 43 -3.65 1.16 2.73
C SER A 43 -2.18 0.84 2.90
N ARG A 44 -1.36 1.80 3.38
CA ARG A 44 0.07 1.59 3.63
C ARG A 44 0.30 0.54 4.71
N ALA A 45 -0.44 0.62 5.81
CA ALA A 45 -0.38 -0.37 6.89
C ALA A 45 -0.76 -1.78 6.39
N LYS A 46 -1.85 -1.90 5.61
CA LYS A 46 -2.29 -3.17 5.01
C LYS A 46 -1.26 -3.73 4.03
N SER A 47 -0.67 -2.89 3.18
CA SER A 47 0.41 -3.30 2.28
C SER A 47 1.63 -3.79 3.05
N CYS A 48 2.00 -3.10 4.14
CA CYS A 48 3.09 -3.53 5.00
C CYS A 48 2.82 -4.89 5.65
N GLN A 49 1.62 -5.11 6.20
CA GLN A 49 1.21 -6.38 6.76
C GLN A 49 1.17 -7.49 5.69
N GLY A 50 0.72 -7.19 4.48
CA GLY A 50 0.73 -8.11 3.34
C GLY A 50 2.15 -8.56 3.00
N ASN A 51 3.11 -7.63 2.94
CA ASN A 51 4.52 -7.96 2.71
C ASN A 51 5.09 -8.85 3.83
N LEU A 52 4.78 -8.57 5.09
CA LEU A 52 5.20 -9.41 6.22
C LEU A 52 4.67 -10.85 6.11
N ARG A 53 3.40 -11.01 5.70
CA ARG A 53 2.81 -12.33 5.45
C ARG A 53 3.51 -13.04 4.29
N GLN A 54 3.83 -12.34 3.21
CA GLN A 54 4.59 -12.92 2.09
C GLN A 54 5.97 -13.41 2.54
N ILE A 55 6.67 -12.61 3.35
CA ILE A 55 7.97 -12.99 3.93
C ILE A 55 7.82 -14.21 4.84
N GLU A 56 6.81 -14.24 5.70
CA GLU A 56 6.53 -15.38 6.59
C GLU A 56 6.29 -16.67 5.79
N THR A 57 5.42 -16.62 4.78
CA THR A 57 5.18 -17.78 3.92
C THR A 57 6.43 -18.23 3.16
N ALA A 58 7.26 -17.28 2.72
CA ALA A 58 8.53 -17.59 2.06
C ALA A 58 9.52 -18.26 3.02
N LYS A 59 9.60 -17.80 4.28
CA LYS A 59 10.43 -18.44 5.31
C LYS A 59 10.00 -19.88 5.58
N GLU A 60 8.70 -20.11 5.69
CA GLU A 60 8.14 -21.45 5.91
C GLU A 60 8.45 -22.39 4.73
N GLN A 61 8.29 -21.90 3.49
CA GLN A 61 8.65 -22.66 2.29
C GLN A 61 10.13 -23.00 2.26
N TRP A 62 11.01 -22.03 2.52
CA TRP A 62 12.45 -22.27 2.62
C TRP A 62 12.78 -23.32 3.67
N ALA A 63 12.16 -23.24 4.86
CA ALA A 63 12.40 -24.21 5.93
C ALA A 63 11.95 -25.64 5.57
N MET A 64 10.86 -25.77 4.81
CA MET A 64 10.40 -27.07 4.30
C MET A 64 11.39 -27.68 3.30
N ASP A 65 11.92 -26.87 2.37
CA ASP A 65 12.84 -27.34 1.34
C ASP A 65 14.23 -27.69 1.90
N THR A 66 14.77 -26.85 2.80
CA THR A 66 16.11 -27.05 3.35
C THR A 66 16.13 -27.86 4.64
N LYS A 67 14.96 -28.33 5.12
CA LYS A 67 14.79 -29.00 6.42
C LYS A 67 15.42 -28.19 7.57
N ALA A 68 15.24 -26.88 7.53
CA ALA A 68 15.87 -25.95 8.45
C ALA A 68 15.39 -26.16 9.89
N SER A 69 16.30 -26.00 10.86
CA SER A 69 15.94 -25.99 12.28
C SER A 69 15.35 -24.63 12.71
N SER A 70 14.72 -24.58 13.89
CA SER A 70 14.12 -23.35 14.45
C SER A 70 15.14 -22.21 14.68
N SER A 71 16.44 -22.52 14.77
CA SER A 71 17.51 -21.52 14.92
C SER A 71 18.09 -21.04 13.58
N SER A 72 17.73 -21.68 12.47
CA SER A 72 18.23 -21.33 11.14
C SER A 72 17.65 -19.99 10.68
N THR A 73 18.47 -19.18 10.01
CA THR A 73 18.10 -17.85 9.51
C THR A 73 18.26 -17.81 7.99
N PRO A 74 17.18 -17.62 7.22
CA PRO A 74 17.32 -17.40 5.79
C PRO A 74 17.90 -16.02 5.51
N THR A 75 18.80 -15.94 4.54
CA THR A 75 19.30 -14.66 4.02
C THR A 75 18.25 -14.02 3.11
N ALA A 76 18.11 -12.70 3.20
CA ALA A 76 17.21 -11.91 2.36
C ALA A 76 17.31 -12.26 0.86
N ALA A 77 18.53 -12.33 0.32
CA ALA A 77 18.75 -12.60 -1.10
C ALA A 77 18.13 -13.92 -1.58
N ASN A 78 18.42 -15.02 -0.89
CA ASN A 78 17.87 -16.35 -1.25
C ASN A 78 16.36 -16.40 -1.08
N LEU A 79 15.84 -15.73 -0.03
CA LEU A 79 14.41 -15.76 0.25
C LEU A 79 13.60 -14.98 -0.79
N VAL A 80 14.10 -13.81 -1.19
CA VAL A 80 13.40 -12.92 -2.11
C VAL A 80 13.40 -13.47 -3.53
N THR A 81 14.56 -13.91 -4.02
CA THR A 81 14.69 -14.40 -5.40
C THR A 81 14.00 -15.75 -5.62
N GLU A 82 14.15 -16.69 -4.69
CA GLU A 82 13.64 -18.05 -4.86
C GLU A 82 12.16 -18.19 -4.46
N TYR A 83 11.74 -17.58 -3.35
CA TYR A 83 10.41 -17.83 -2.75
C TYR A 83 9.43 -16.67 -2.93
N MET A 84 9.90 -15.42 -2.85
CA MET A 84 9.03 -14.25 -3.05
C MET A 84 8.92 -13.82 -4.51
N LYS A 85 9.71 -14.43 -5.41
CA LYS A 85 9.81 -14.05 -6.84
C LYS A 85 10.10 -12.56 -7.03
N GLY A 86 10.89 -11.98 -6.13
CA GLY A 86 11.34 -10.60 -6.26
C GLY A 86 12.33 -10.46 -7.41
N THR A 87 12.36 -9.27 -8.01
CA THR A 87 13.27 -8.95 -9.12
C THR A 87 14.65 -8.46 -8.63
N GLU A 88 14.84 -8.33 -7.32
CA GLU A 88 16.07 -7.84 -6.68
C GLU A 88 16.38 -8.69 -5.45
N ASP A 89 17.66 -8.78 -5.05
CA ASP A 89 18.13 -9.54 -3.88
C ASP A 89 17.76 -8.89 -2.53
N THR A 90 17.02 -7.78 -2.56
CA THR A 90 16.66 -6.96 -1.41
C THR A 90 15.17 -7.09 -1.10
N LEU A 91 14.80 -6.97 0.18
CA LEU A 91 13.39 -6.97 0.57
C LEU A 91 12.72 -5.69 0.04
N PRO A 92 11.42 -5.76 -0.32
CA PRO A 92 10.70 -4.57 -0.75
C PRO A 92 10.73 -3.49 0.34
N GLU A 93 10.77 -2.23 -0.05
CA GLU A 93 10.65 -1.13 0.91
C GLU A 93 9.25 -1.10 1.51
N CYS A 94 9.16 -0.85 2.82
CA CYS A 94 7.88 -0.67 3.47
C CYS A 94 7.22 0.63 2.99
N PRO A 95 5.94 0.64 2.57
CA PRO A 95 5.21 1.84 2.15
C PRO A 95 5.13 2.95 3.21
N SER A 96 5.39 2.60 4.48
CA SER A 96 5.49 3.50 5.62
C SER A 96 6.94 3.90 5.95
N SER A 97 7.89 3.77 5.01
CA SER A 97 9.32 4.12 5.13
C SER A 97 10.14 3.28 6.14
N GLY A 98 9.66 2.08 6.47
CA GLY A 98 10.34 1.15 7.36
C GLY A 98 11.20 0.11 6.64
N THR A 99 11.93 -0.68 7.43
CA THR A 99 12.73 -1.83 7.00
C THR A 99 12.15 -3.12 7.58
N TYR A 100 12.17 -4.19 6.78
CA TYR A 100 11.74 -5.51 7.23
C TYR A 100 12.90 -6.31 7.81
N THR A 101 12.63 -7.03 8.90
CA THR A 101 13.58 -7.93 9.56
C THR A 101 13.00 -9.34 9.52
N ILE A 102 13.71 -10.29 8.91
CA ILE A 102 13.25 -11.68 8.75
C ILE A 102 13.34 -12.45 10.07
N GLY A 103 14.44 -12.32 10.81
CA GLY A 103 14.73 -13.11 12.00
C GLY A 103 15.00 -14.61 11.70
N ASN A 104 15.20 -15.42 12.74
CA ASN A 104 15.31 -16.88 12.60
C ASN A 104 13.95 -17.54 12.38
N MET A 105 13.92 -18.85 12.13
CA MET A 105 12.67 -19.60 11.95
C MET A 105 11.76 -19.59 13.19
N SER A 106 12.30 -19.37 14.39
CA SER A 106 11.51 -19.24 15.63
C SER A 106 10.90 -17.85 15.85
N THR A 107 11.37 -16.82 15.13
CA THR A 107 10.91 -15.44 15.26
C THR A 107 10.10 -15.04 14.04
N ARG A 108 8.96 -14.38 14.25
CA ARG A 108 8.16 -13.83 13.14
C ARG A 108 8.89 -12.64 12.49
N PRO A 109 8.73 -12.43 11.17
CA PRO A 109 9.29 -11.25 10.54
C PRO A 109 8.62 -9.97 11.08
N SER A 110 9.39 -8.89 11.21
CA SER A 110 8.92 -7.61 11.77
C SER A 110 9.27 -6.44 10.86
N CYS A 111 8.62 -5.29 11.09
CA CYS A 111 8.90 -4.02 10.41
C CYS A 111 9.29 -2.98 11.45
N SER A 112 10.25 -2.10 11.15
CA SER A 112 10.72 -1.07 12.10
C SER A 112 9.71 0.04 12.40
N ILE A 113 8.69 0.23 11.55
CA ILE A 113 7.70 1.33 11.67
C ILE A 113 6.26 0.81 11.85
N GLY A 114 5.98 -0.42 11.43
CA GLY A 114 4.68 -1.08 11.66
C GLY A 114 4.72 -1.88 12.95
N THR A 115 3.69 -1.71 13.80
CA THR A 115 3.47 -2.34 15.11
C THR A 115 4.44 -3.46 15.46
N ASN A 116 5.41 -3.10 16.30
CA ASN A 116 6.27 -4.02 17.03
C ASN A 116 5.44 -5.14 17.65
N SER A 117 5.85 -6.39 17.43
CA SER A 117 5.86 -7.42 18.47
C SER A 117 4.54 -7.92 19.07
N ASP A 118 3.39 -7.69 18.47
CA ASP A 118 2.18 -8.41 18.90
C ASP A 118 2.07 -9.72 18.13
N SER A 119 2.48 -10.79 18.80
CA SER A 119 2.21 -12.19 18.46
C SER A 119 0.73 -12.52 18.23
N ASP A 120 -0.19 -11.56 18.38
CA ASP A 120 -1.63 -11.74 18.29
C ASP A 120 -2.30 -10.99 17.11
N SER A 121 -1.57 -10.19 16.32
CA SER A 121 -2.18 -9.34 15.28
C SER A 121 -2.25 -9.95 13.88
N TYR A 122 -2.53 -11.26 13.77
CA TYR A 122 -3.05 -11.84 12.52
C TYR A 122 -4.56 -11.62 12.37
N ASN A 123 -5.26 -11.34 13.48
CA ASN A 123 -6.72 -11.44 13.54
C ASN A 123 -7.48 -10.16 13.88
N ASP A 124 -6.89 -8.98 13.71
CA ASP A 124 -7.65 -7.73 13.75
C ASP A 124 -7.63 -7.07 12.37
N HIS A 125 -8.61 -7.43 11.54
CA HIS A 125 -9.25 -6.59 10.51
C HIS A 125 -10.07 -7.45 9.52
N VAL A 126 -11.00 -8.25 10.05
CA VAL A 126 -12.30 -8.37 9.39
C VAL A 126 -13.05 -7.10 9.79
N LEU A 127 -13.13 -6.14 8.87
CA LEU A 127 -14.12 -5.06 8.98
C LEU A 127 -15.52 -5.69 9.00
N PRO A 128 -16.49 -5.17 9.78
CA PRO A 128 -17.90 -5.53 9.60
C PRO A 128 -18.40 -5.14 8.20
#